data_AF-A0AAD7AMN3-F1
#
_entry.id   AF-A0AAD7AMN3-F1
#
_cell.length_a   1.000
_cell.length_b   1.000
_cell.length_c   1.000
_cell.angle_alpha   90.00
_cell.angle_beta   90.00
_cell.angle_gamma   90.00
#
_symmetry.space_group_name_H-M   'P 1'
#
loop_
_entity.id
_entity.type
_entity.pdbx_description
1 polymer ?
#
loop_
_entity_poly.entity_id
_entity_poly.type
_entity_poly.pdbx_seq_one_letter_code
_entity_poly.pdbx_strand_id
1 'polypeptide(L)'
;MRSFINISTLAMAAVALTVICMAPSKVNADIITYTGDECAETGTIDLDFPCDGICRSFAGRRSFRIDAPGNHCVTIFEDAVCKNQVTAFGNPPAAEGICIEVSTGTPQQSFNCVANTNCN
;
A
#
# COMPACT_ATOMS: atom_id res chain seq x y z
N MET A 1 -53.02 -34.39 -50.81
CA MET A 1 -51.58 -34.09 -50.99
C MET A 1 -51.11 -33.24 -49.82
N ARG A 2 -50.04 -33.67 -49.13
CA ARG A 2 -49.00 -32.88 -48.41
C ARG A 2 -49.48 -31.99 -47.23
N SER A 3 -49.13 -32.30 -45.98
CA SER A 3 -47.86 -31.93 -45.27
C SER A 3 -47.84 -30.46 -44.79
N PHE A 4 -47.30 -30.01 -43.65
CA PHE A 4 -46.52 -30.54 -42.53
C PHE A 4 -46.79 -29.69 -41.27
N ILE A 5 -46.58 -30.25 -40.08
CA ILE A 5 -46.51 -29.55 -38.79
C ILE A 5 -45.31 -28.59 -38.81
N ASN A 6 -45.47 -27.35 -38.37
CA ASN A 6 -44.33 -26.46 -38.09
C ASN A 6 -44.30 -26.09 -36.60
N ILE A 7 -43.18 -26.48 -36.00
CA ILE A 7 -42.81 -26.34 -34.59
C ILE A 7 -42.21 -24.92 -34.43
N SER A 8 -41.91 -24.51 -33.20
CA SER A 8 -41.03 -23.38 -32.81
C SER A 8 -41.79 -22.05 -32.65
N THR A 9 -41.71 -21.31 -31.55
CA THR A 9 -40.66 -21.25 -30.54
C THR A 9 -41.22 -20.57 -29.29
N LEU A 10 -41.07 -21.20 -28.12
CA LEU A 10 -41.24 -20.56 -26.81
C LEU A 10 -40.10 -19.56 -26.61
N ALA A 11 -40.40 -18.29 -26.36
CA ALA A 11 -39.41 -17.32 -25.89
C ALA A 11 -39.73 -16.95 -24.43
N MET A 12 -39.22 -17.76 -23.50
CA MET A 12 -39.10 -17.39 -22.10
C MET A 12 -38.03 -16.30 -21.98
N ALA A 13 -38.43 -15.07 -21.65
CA ALA A 13 -37.50 -14.02 -21.31
C ALA A 13 -36.96 -14.26 -19.89
N ALA A 14 -35.76 -14.83 -19.79
CA ALA A 14 -35.04 -14.95 -18.53
C ALA A 14 -34.47 -13.59 -18.14
N VAL A 15 -34.99 -13.00 -17.06
CA VAL A 15 -34.43 -11.79 -16.43
C VAL A 15 -33.21 -12.22 -15.61
N ALA A 16 -32.02 -12.05 -16.16
CA ALA A 16 -30.77 -12.30 -15.46
C ALA A 16 -30.45 -11.11 -14.53
N LEU A 17 -30.63 -11.28 -13.22
CA LEU A 17 -30.13 -10.36 -12.21
C LEU A 17 -28.61 -10.57 -12.09
N THR A 18 -27.81 -9.68 -12.71
CA THR A 18 -26.36 -9.69 -12.54
C THR A 18 -26.00 -9.11 -11.18
N VAL A 19 -25.65 -9.96 -10.21
CA VAL A 19 -25.02 -9.54 -8.96
C VAL A 19 -23.59 -9.14 -9.28
N ILE A 20 -23.32 -7.83 -9.26
CA ILE A 20 -21.96 -7.31 -9.39
C ILE A 20 -21.26 -7.55 -8.04
N CYS A 21 -20.44 -8.59 -7.96
CA CYS A 21 -19.47 -8.74 -6.86
C CYS A 21 -18.47 -7.59 -6.96
N MET A 22 -18.65 -6.56 -6.13
CA MET A 22 -17.59 -5.59 -5.88
C MET A 22 -16.51 -6.30 -5.05
N ALA A 23 -15.47 -6.80 -5.71
CA ALA A 23 -14.26 -7.18 -5.00
C ALA A 23 -13.67 -5.91 -4.37
N PRO A 24 -13.26 -5.93 -3.08
CA PRO A 24 -12.55 -4.81 -2.50
C PRO A 24 -11.25 -4.63 -3.27
N SER A 25 -11.13 -3.50 -3.97
CA SER A 25 -9.85 -3.09 -4.55
C SER A 25 -8.92 -2.79 -3.38
N LYS A 26 -7.86 -3.59 -3.18
CA LYS A 26 -6.72 -3.13 -2.38
C LYS A 26 -6.20 -1.88 -3.09
N VAL A 27 -6.42 -0.71 -2.50
CA VAL A 27 -5.62 0.47 -2.83
C VAL A 27 -4.19 0.07 -2.47
N ASN A 28 -3.28 0.09 -3.44
CA ASN A 28 -1.90 -0.33 -3.20
C ASN A 28 -1.28 0.58 -2.14
N ALA A 29 -0.57 -0.02 -1.19
CA ALA A 29 0.27 0.70 -0.26
C ALA A 29 1.41 1.35 -0.99
N ASP A 30 1.66 2.63 -0.73
CA ASP A 30 2.94 3.20 -1.14
C ASP A 30 4.02 2.76 -0.16
N ILE A 31 3.78 2.94 1.15
CA ILE A 31 4.71 2.53 2.21
C ILE A 31 4.03 1.65 3.26
N ILE A 32 4.73 0.60 3.66
CA ILE A 32 4.36 -0.32 4.74
C ILE A 32 5.46 -0.28 5.79
N THR A 33 5.07 -0.40 7.05
CA THR A 33 5.94 -0.18 8.20
C THR A 33 5.73 -1.28 9.23
N TYR A 34 6.82 -1.73 9.86
CA TYR A 34 6.87 -2.95 10.67
C TYR A 34 7.53 -2.70 12.03
N THR A 35 7.11 -3.46 13.04
CA THR A 35 7.67 -3.45 14.40
C THR A 35 9.00 -4.18 14.53
N GLY A 36 9.29 -5.15 13.65
CA GLY A 36 10.55 -5.88 13.58
C GLY A 36 11.59 -5.26 12.63
N ASP A 37 12.82 -5.76 12.69
CA ASP A 37 13.93 -5.32 11.83
C ASP A 37 13.85 -5.90 10.42
N GLU A 38 13.26 -7.09 10.29
CA GLU A 38 12.98 -7.72 9.02
C GLU A 38 11.50 -7.49 8.70
N CYS A 39 11.19 -7.00 7.50
CA CYS A 39 9.83 -6.77 6.99
C CYS A 39 9.13 -8.10 6.69
N ALA A 40 9.23 -9.03 7.64
CA ALA A 40 8.60 -10.33 7.62
C ALA A 40 7.09 -10.10 7.66
N GLU A 41 6.39 -10.70 6.71
CA GLU A 41 4.92 -10.65 6.62
C GLU A 41 4.21 -11.23 7.86
N THR A 42 4.97 -11.90 8.75
CA THR A 42 4.53 -12.41 10.05
C THR A 42 4.61 -11.39 11.18
N GLY A 43 5.32 -10.27 10.98
CA GLY A 43 5.23 -9.09 11.83
C GLY A 43 3.95 -8.33 11.50
N THR A 44 3.31 -7.73 12.50
CA THR A 44 2.09 -6.95 12.31
C THR A 44 2.30 -5.92 11.19
N ILE A 45 1.61 -6.12 10.05
CA ILE A 45 1.45 -5.10 9.02
C ILE A 45 0.58 -4.04 9.68
N ASP A 46 1.19 -3.11 10.38
CA ASP A 46 0.38 -2.25 11.22
C ASP A 46 -0.30 -1.17 10.39
N LEU A 47 0.37 -0.59 9.37
CA LEU A 47 -0.22 0.48 8.59
C LEU A 47 0.36 0.56 7.16
N ASP A 48 -0.56 0.61 6.20
CA ASP A 48 -0.39 0.92 4.78
C ASP A 48 -0.76 2.40 4.59
N PHE A 49 0.12 3.19 3.97
CA PHE A 49 -0.11 4.61 3.74
C PHE A 49 0.30 5.08 2.34
N PRO A 50 -0.37 6.11 1.81
CA PRO A 50 0.12 6.85 0.66
C PRO A 50 1.33 7.72 1.04
N CYS A 51 2.25 7.92 0.08
CA CYS A 51 3.39 8.82 0.21
C CYS A 51 3.00 10.27 -0.11
N ASP A 52 2.10 10.83 0.71
CA ASP A 52 1.46 12.13 0.57
C ASP A 52 2.15 13.29 1.33
N GLY A 53 3.28 13.00 1.98
CA GLY A 53 4.06 13.95 2.78
C GLY A 53 3.48 14.23 4.17
N ILE A 54 2.42 13.54 4.57
CA ILE A 54 1.83 13.70 5.89
C ILE A 54 2.73 13.05 6.95
N CYS A 55 2.91 13.75 8.08
CA CYS A 55 3.59 13.23 9.25
C CYS A 55 2.75 12.14 9.93
N ARG A 56 3.34 10.96 10.13
CA ARG A 56 2.68 9.78 10.70
C ARG A 56 3.55 9.17 11.79
N SER A 57 2.94 8.42 12.70
CA SER A 57 3.68 7.76 13.78
C SER A 57 4.57 6.63 13.24
N PHE A 58 5.83 6.64 13.65
CA PHE A 58 6.78 5.54 13.50
C PHE A 58 7.10 4.87 14.85
N ALA A 59 6.45 5.31 15.93
CA ALA A 59 6.74 4.82 17.27
C ALA A 59 6.49 3.30 17.37
N GLY A 60 7.48 2.57 17.89
CA GLY A 60 7.45 1.12 18.00
C GLY A 60 7.72 0.37 16.68
N ARG A 61 7.97 1.08 15.58
CA ARG A 61 8.40 0.52 14.29
C ARG A 61 9.92 0.58 14.17
N ARG A 62 10.46 -0.37 13.41
CA ARG A 62 11.90 -0.56 13.22
C ARG A 62 12.28 -0.78 11.77
N SER A 63 11.33 -1.11 10.90
CA SER A 63 11.59 -1.21 9.47
C SER A 63 10.41 -0.73 8.63
N PHE A 64 10.69 -0.47 7.36
CA PHE A 64 9.69 -0.12 6.36
C PHE A 64 10.04 -0.68 4.99
N ARG A 65 9.03 -0.71 4.12
CA ARG A 65 9.12 -1.13 2.73
C ARG A 65 8.22 -0.26 1.89
N ILE A 66 8.62 0.00 0.66
CA ILE A 66 7.84 0.73 -0.32
C ILE A 66 7.44 -0.25 -1.42
N ASP A 67 6.14 -0.40 -1.62
CA ASP A 67 5.57 -1.32 -2.61
C ASP A 67 4.99 -0.57 -3.82
N ALA A 68 4.87 0.76 -3.76
CA ALA A 68 4.45 1.55 -4.91
C ALA A 68 5.60 1.93 -5.84
N PRO A 69 5.39 1.83 -7.16
CA PRO A 69 6.39 2.21 -8.14
C PRO A 69 6.68 3.72 -8.10
N GLY A 70 7.89 4.09 -8.50
CA GLY A 70 8.30 5.48 -8.63
C GLY A 70 9.35 5.89 -7.60
N ASN A 71 9.67 7.20 -7.59
CA ASN A 71 10.63 7.75 -6.65
C ASN A 71 9.91 8.14 -5.37
N HIS A 72 10.46 7.69 -4.25
CA HIS A 72 9.95 8.02 -2.93
C HIS A 72 11.09 8.50 -2.05
N CYS A 73 10.75 9.41 -1.15
CA CYS A 73 11.59 9.84 -0.07
C CYS A 73 10.89 9.53 1.24
N VAL A 74 11.58 8.83 2.14
CA VAL A 74 11.10 8.57 3.51
C VAL A 74 12.00 9.28 4.48
N THR A 75 11.44 10.15 5.31
CA THR A 75 12.18 10.83 6.38
C THR A 75 11.72 10.32 7.72
N ILE A 76 12.67 9.99 8.60
CA ILE A 76 12.41 9.53 9.97
C ILE A 76 12.82 10.62 10.96
N PHE A 77 11.98 10.82 11.96
CA PHE A 77 12.12 11.88 12.94
C PHE A 77 12.13 11.34 14.37
N GLU A 78 12.84 12.09 15.21
CA GLU A 78 13.07 11.76 16.62
C GLU A 78 11.87 12.12 17.50
N ASP A 79 11.06 13.08 17.06
CA ASP A 79 9.82 13.50 17.70
C ASP A 79 8.57 13.01 16.96
N ALA A 80 7.40 13.14 17.57
CA ALA A 80 6.13 12.69 17.02
C ALA A 80 5.48 13.66 16.02
N VAL A 81 6.10 14.82 15.73
CA VAL A 81 5.54 15.92 14.93
C VAL A 81 6.41 16.29 13.72
N CYS A 82 7.30 15.38 13.30
CA CYS A 82 8.18 15.52 12.15
C CYS A 82 9.01 16.81 12.10
N LYS A 83 9.70 17.17 13.20
CA LYS A 83 10.55 18.38 13.25
C LYS A 83 12.04 18.10 13.33
N ASN A 84 12.45 17.10 14.12
CA ASN A 84 13.83 16.73 14.38
C ASN A 84 14.16 15.53 13.51
N GLN A 85 14.55 15.79 12.26
CA GLN A 85 14.95 14.75 11.34
C GLN A 85 16.19 14.03 11.86
N VAL A 86 16.15 12.71 11.82
CA VAL A 86 17.25 11.83 12.21
C VAL A 86 17.95 11.28 10.97
N THR A 87 17.16 10.80 10.02
CA THR A 87 17.65 10.22 8.79
C THR A 87 16.61 10.37 7.68
N ALA A 88 17.05 10.31 6.44
CA ALA A 88 16.17 10.23 5.29
C ALA A 88 16.70 9.24 4.26
N PHE A 89 15.78 8.57 3.60
CA PHE A 89 16.02 7.58 2.57
C PHE A 89 15.42 8.10 1.27
N GLY A 90 16.26 8.72 0.44
CA GLY A 90 15.87 9.19 -0.89
C GLY A 90 16.14 8.11 -1.92
N ASN A 91 15.16 7.81 -2.76
CA ASN A 91 15.23 6.70 -3.72
C ASN A 91 15.80 5.44 -3.08
N PRO A 92 15.21 4.94 -1.96
CA PRO A 92 15.62 3.66 -1.42
C PRO A 92 15.67 2.66 -2.58
N PRO A 93 16.83 2.00 -2.82
CA PRO A 93 17.07 1.29 -4.06
C PRO A 93 15.97 0.24 -4.26
N ALA A 94 15.17 0.41 -5.32
CA ALA A 94 14.01 -0.39 -5.74
C ALA A 94 12.73 -0.25 -4.88
N ALA A 95 11.81 0.56 -5.41
CA ALA A 95 10.48 0.92 -4.94
C ALA A 95 9.41 -0.21 -4.98
N GLU A 96 9.83 -1.48 -4.98
CA GLU A 96 8.91 -2.60 -4.81
C GLU A 96 9.60 -3.68 -3.98
N GLY A 97 9.12 -3.93 -2.75
CA GLY A 97 9.43 -5.17 -2.06
C GLY A 97 10.72 -5.23 -1.20
N ILE A 98 11.59 -4.23 -1.20
CA ILE A 98 12.83 -4.26 -0.37
C ILE A 98 12.60 -3.68 1.03
N CYS A 99 12.95 -4.47 2.05
CA CYS A 99 12.90 -4.05 3.43
C CYS A 99 14.08 -3.17 3.83
N ILE A 100 13.80 -2.10 4.57
CA ILE A 100 14.79 -1.20 5.15
C ILE A 100 14.63 -1.19 6.67
N GLU A 101 15.67 -1.68 7.35
CA GLU A 101 15.82 -1.50 8.79
C GLU A 101 16.21 -0.05 9.10
N VAL A 102 15.52 0.55 10.05
CA VAL A 102 15.78 1.88 10.57
C VAL A 102 16.39 1.73 11.96
N SER A 103 17.72 1.78 12.01
CA SER A 103 18.47 1.76 13.27
C SER A 103 19.37 3.00 13.33
N THR A 104 18.90 4.02 14.05
CA THR A 104 19.56 5.35 14.12
C THR A 104 20.26 5.59 15.46
N GLY A 105 20.13 4.68 16.43
CA GLY A 105 20.65 4.86 17.79
C GLY A 105 19.87 5.89 18.63
N THR A 106 18.82 6.50 18.07
CA THR A 106 17.95 7.46 18.75
C THR A 106 16.48 7.03 18.65
N PRO A 107 15.58 7.55 19.51
CA PRO A 107 14.16 7.21 19.43
C PRO A 107 13.59 7.61 18.08
N GLN A 108 12.88 6.70 17.40
CA GLN A 108 12.18 6.99 16.15
C GLN A 108 10.69 7.08 16.49
N GLN A 109 10.11 8.26 16.30
CA GLN A 109 8.76 8.56 16.77
C GLN A 109 7.80 8.85 15.63
N SER A 110 8.26 9.50 14.56
CA SER A 110 7.44 9.78 13.38
C SER A 110 8.21 9.61 12.08
N PHE A 111 7.47 9.52 11.00
CA PHE A 111 7.99 9.51 9.64
C PHE A 111 7.08 10.32 8.72
N ASN A 112 7.64 10.78 7.61
CA ASN A 112 6.86 11.18 6.45
C ASN A 112 7.36 10.42 5.21
N CYS A 113 6.50 10.25 4.22
CA CYS A 113 6.88 9.74 2.92
C CYS A 113 6.35 10.67 1.84
N VAL A 114 7.18 11.05 0.87
CA VAL A 114 6.77 11.87 -0.28
C VAL A 114 7.15 11.13 -1.55
N ALA A 115 6.23 11.06 -2.52
CA ALA A 115 6.47 10.49 -3.84
C ALA A 115 7.35 11.41 -4.73
N ASN A 116 8.58 11.71 -4.29
CA ASN A 116 9.59 12.42 -5.05
C ASN A 116 11.01 11.99 -4.63
N THR A 117 12.05 12.56 -5.28
CA THR A 117 13.46 12.26 -5.01
C THR A 117 14.09 13.13 -3.92
N ASN A 118 13.35 14.10 -3.37
CA ASN A 118 13.91 15.19 -2.57
C ASN A 118 13.53 15.03 -1.10
N CYS A 119 14.50 14.55 -0.31
CA CYS A 119 14.39 14.47 1.14
C CYS A 119 14.85 15.76 1.80
N ASN A 120 13.95 16.73 1.86
CA ASN A 120 14.22 18.07 2.40
C ASN A 120 13.07 18.56 3.28
#